data_AF-A0A929ZB64-F1
#
_entry.id   AF-A0A929ZB64-F1
#
_cell.length_a   1.000
_cell.length_b   1.000
_cell.length_c   1.000
_cell.angle_alpha   90.00
_cell.angle_beta   90.00
_cell.angle_gamma   90.00
#
_symmetry.space_group_name_H-M   'P 1'
#
loop_
_entity.id
_entity.type
_entity.pdbx_description
1 polymer ?
#
loop_
_entity_poly.entity_id
_entity_poly.type
_entity_poly.pdbx_seq_one_letter_code
_entity_poly.pdbx_strand_id
1 'polypeptide(L)'
;MTDTEKNASMVCPKCGANLKIEAYNDNYDQIVCPYCDYKRIEPKRKSTAEQMEHEENIVYAKEKGYLRANDEIEEIKKRRTRKRIGISICILLFAVIIFNFIEKMNRPKVDPFSNVTIECSGIDGKGKCQMKLGDTKDDKGKIVNTGKIKYQISKTDEFSNDDTFTVTAESDTYQLTEKSKVYTVSGLDEYLKNVDELSQDNIDLFVSEALAKQPDVTKNSSGATFNSIKAKKLIVMSSDQNSTVYVISEINYTLQDGTNVSYYLSTYFKNVVLRKNSSGEYSVAHGESMYTGNMINLVGSRFFTGYASQEAAESAARTNLTQDADYSAIDIK
;
A
#
# COMPACT_ATOMS: atom_id res chain seq x y z
N MET A 1 33.94 -88.16 -44.46
CA MET A 1 33.97 -89.64 -44.48
C MET A 1 33.63 -90.10 -45.88
N THR A 2 34.61 -90.69 -46.56
CA THR A 2 34.51 -91.21 -47.93
C THR A 2 33.72 -92.51 -47.95
N ASP A 3 33.09 -92.83 -49.08
CA ASP A 3 32.11 -93.94 -49.21
C ASP A 3 32.68 -95.35 -48.94
N THR A 4 34.00 -95.47 -48.78
CA THR A 4 34.70 -96.73 -48.47
C THR A 4 34.60 -97.14 -46.99
N GLU A 5 34.50 -96.20 -46.04
CA GLU A 5 34.30 -96.50 -44.61
C GLU A 5 32.85 -96.88 -44.27
N LYS A 6 31.89 -96.48 -45.13
CA LYS A 6 30.45 -96.75 -44.96
C LYS A 6 30.09 -98.23 -45.10
N ASN A 7 30.75 -98.96 -46.00
CA ASN A 7 30.41 -100.37 -46.24
C ASN A 7 30.93 -101.30 -45.13
N ALA A 8 31.97 -100.92 -44.40
CA ALA A 8 32.46 -101.69 -43.26
C ALA A 8 31.55 -101.57 -42.02
N SER A 9 30.81 -100.46 -41.87
CA SER A 9 29.93 -100.20 -40.72
C SER A 9 28.54 -100.83 -40.83
N MET A 10 28.16 -101.31 -42.02
CA MET A 10 26.87 -101.97 -42.28
C MET A 10 26.99 -103.50 -42.24
N VAL A 11 28.04 -104.04 -41.62
CA VAL A 11 28.26 -105.47 -41.44
C VAL A 11 28.14 -105.82 -39.96
N CYS A 12 27.35 -106.85 -39.66
CA CYS A 12 27.10 -107.26 -38.30
C CYS A 12 28.39 -107.81 -37.66
N PRO A 13 28.85 -107.25 -36.54
CA PRO A 13 30.08 -107.71 -35.90
C PRO A 13 29.96 -109.11 -35.28
N LYS A 14 28.72 -109.63 -35.09
CA LYS A 14 28.48 -110.96 -34.52
C LYS A 14 28.41 -112.09 -35.54
N CYS A 15 27.85 -111.84 -36.73
CA CYS A 15 27.60 -112.90 -37.72
C CYS A 15 28.03 -112.55 -39.15
N GLY A 16 28.62 -111.38 -39.37
CA GLY A 16 29.13 -110.94 -40.68
C GLY A 16 28.05 -110.60 -41.72
N ALA A 17 26.77 -110.65 -41.37
CA ALA A 17 25.69 -110.33 -42.30
C ALA A 17 25.44 -108.82 -42.40
N ASN A 18 24.91 -108.35 -43.53
CA ASN A 18 24.59 -106.93 -43.70
C ASN A 18 23.46 -106.49 -42.76
N LEU A 19 23.68 -105.35 -42.10
CA LEU A 19 22.75 -104.70 -41.19
C LEU A 19 21.69 -103.91 -41.96
N LYS A 20 20.49 -103.77 -41.38
CA LYS A 20 19.41 -102.92 -41.89
C LYS A 20 19.14 -101.77 -40.94
N ILE A 21 18.70 -100.64 -41.48
CA ILE A 21 18.29 -99.47 -40.70
C ILE A 21 16.76 -99.46 -40.61
N GLU A 22 16.24 -99.41 -39.38
CA GLU A 22 14.83 -99.29 -39.04
C GLU A 22 14.63 -98.00 -38.23
N ALA A 23 13.47 -97.35 -38.38
CA ALA A 23 13.17 -96.14 -37.62
C ALA A 23 12.89 -96.49 -36.15
N TYR A 24 13.58 -95.82 -35.22
CA TYR A 24 13.38 -96.02 -33.78
C TYR A 24 12.56 -94.90 -33.15
N ASN A 25 12.94 -93.64 -33.36
CA ASN A 25 12.15 -92.46 -32.98
C ASN A 25 12.57 -91.21 -33.80
N ASP A 26 12.03 -90.03 -33.46
CA ASP A 26 12.27 -88.80 -34.21
C ASP A 26 13.75 -88.38 -34.28
N ASN A 27 14.57 -88.76 -33.31
CA ASN A 27 15.96 -88.34 -33.19
C ASN A 27 16.99 -89.45 -33.48
N TYR A 28 16.55 -90.71 -33.53
CA TYR A 28 17.44 -91.88 -33.61
C TYR A 28 16.91 -92.94 -34.59
N ASP A 29 17.83 -93.56 -35.32
CA ASP A 29 17.62 -94.76 -36.14
C ASP A 29 18.15 -95.99 -35.40
N GLN A 30 17.51 -97.15 -35.58
CA GLN A 30 17.96 -98.43 -35.05
C GLN A 30 18.53 -99.29 -36.18
N ILE A 31 19.78 -99.71 -36.02
CA ILE A 31 20.47 -100.62 -36.93
C ILE A 31 20.34 -102.03 -36.37
N VAL A 32 19.70 -102.94 -37.13
CA VAL A 32 19.35 -104.30 -36.72
C VAL A 32 20.00 -105.33 -37.64
N CYS A 33 20.51 -106.42 -37.08
CA CYS A 33 20.92 -107.58 -37.86
C CYS A 33 19.73 -108.53 -38.07
N PRO A 34 19.43 -108.94 -39.31
CA PRO A 34 18.31 -109.84 -39.57
C PRO A 34 18.58 -111.31 -39.20
N TYR A 35 19.84 -111.68 -38.92
CA TYR A 35 20.25 -113.08 -38.70
C TYR A 35 20.76 -113.39 -37.28
N CYS A 36 20.92 -112.36 -36.44
CA CYS A 36 21.24 -112.53 -35.02
C CYS A 36 20.66 -111.36 -34.23
N ASP A 37 20.58 -111.46 -32.90
CA ASP A 37 19.94 -110.44 -32.05
C ASP A 37 20.79 -109.15 -31.85
N TYR A 38 21.66 -108.80 -32.81
CA TYR A 38 22.45 -107.58 -32.75
C TYR A 38 21.61 -106.35 -33.12
N LYS A 39 21.55 -105.36 -32.21
CA LYS A 39 20.89 -104.07 -32.40
C LYS A 39 21.77 -102.94 -31.88
N ARG A 40 21.84 -101.83 -32.62
CA ARG A 40 22.52 -100.59 -32.20
C ARG A 40 21.65 -99.39 -32.56
N ILE A 41 21.63 -98.36 -31.72
CA ILE A 41 20.88 -97.13 -31.98
C ILE A 41 21.89 -96.03 -32.35
N GLU A 42 21.64 -95.32 -33.44
CA GLU A 42 22.47 -94.21 -33.91
C GLU A 42 21.62 -92.94 -34.10
N PRO A 43 22.15 -91.75 -33.78
CA PRO A 43 21.42 -90.49 -33.98
C PRO A 43 21.25 -90.19 -35.47
N LYS A 44 20.07 -89.70 -35.87
CA LYS A 44 19.82 -89.25 -37.24
C LYS A 44 20.78 -88.12 -37.61
N ARG A 45 21.44 -88.22 -38.77
CA ARG A 45 22.29 -87.13 -39.28
C ARG A 45 21.39 -85.97 -39.73
N LYS A 46 21.43 -84.86 -38.99
CA LYS A 46 20.80 -83.59 -39.39
C LYS A 46 21.46 -83.06 -40.66
N SER A 47 20.68 -82.44 -41.54
CA SER A 47 21.18 -81.86 -42.79
C SER A 47 22.04 -80.62 -42.53
N THR A 48 22.94 -80.29 -43.45
CA THR A 48 23.84 -79.13 -43.34
C THR A 48 23.08 -77.80 -43.21
N ALA A 49 21.87 -77.71 -43.76
CA ALA A 49 21.00 -76.53 -43.67
C ALA A 49 20.46 -76.32 -42.24
N GLU A 50 20.06 -77.40 -41.56
CA GLU A 50 19.53 -77.34 -40.20
C GLU A 50 20.61 -76.98 -39.15
N GLN A 51 21.89 -77.24 -39.45
CA GLN A 51 23.00 -76.83 -38.59
C GLN A 51 23.31 -75.34 -38.71
N MET A 52 23.28 -74.79 -39.93
CA MET A 52 23.50 -73.35 -40.16
C MET A 52 22.39 -72.49 -39.54
N GLU A 53 21.12 -72.90 -39.67
CA GLU A 53 19.99 -72.16 -39.08
C GLU A 53 20.06 -72.16 -37.54
N HIS A 54 20.57 -73.23 -36.92
CA HIS A 54 20.74 -73.28 -35.48
C HIS A 54 21.86 -72.35 -34.98
N GLU A 55 22.99 -72.29 -35.69
CA GLU A 55 24.07 -71.35 -35.37
C GLU A 55 23.66 -69.89 -35.55
N GLU A 56 22.95 -69.56 -36.63
CA GLU A 56 22.47 -68.20 -36.90
C GLU A 56 21.50 -67.71 -35.81
N ASN A 57 20.61 -68.59 -35.35
CA ASN A 57 19.71 -68.31 -34.23
C ASN A 57 20.44 -68.11 -32.89
N ILE A 58 21.52 -68.85 -32.63
CA ILE A 58 22.33 -68.68 -31.42
C ILE A 58 23.07 -67.33 -31.44
N VAL A 59 23.65 -66.96 -32.59
CA VAL A 59 24.34 -65.67 -32.75
C VAL A 59 23.36 -64.50 -32.59
N TYR A 60 22.20 -64.58 -33.25
CA TYR A 60 21.14 -63.58 -33.14
C TYR A 60 20.63 -63.42 -31.70
N ALA A 61 20.41 -64.53 -30.99
CA ALA A 61 19.99 -64.50 -29.59
C ALA A 61 21.05 -63.86 -28.67
N LYS A 62 22.34 -64.12 -28.93
CA LYS A 62 23.45 -63.55 -28.16
C LYS A 62 23.60 -62.05 -28.39
N GLU A 63 23.49 -61.60 -29.63
CA GLU A 63 23.55 -60.17 -29.99
C GLU A 63 22.36 -59.40 -29.40
N LYS A 64 21.15 -59.96 -29.48
CA LYS A 64 19.95 -59.40 -28.85
C LYS A 64 20.04 -59.31 -27.33
N GLY A 65 20.67 -60.30 -26.69
CA GLY A 65 20.96 -60.27 -25.25
C GLY A 65 21.95 -59.16 -24.86
N TYR A 66 23.00 -58.95 -25.68
CA TYR A 66 24.01 -57.93 -25.44
C TYR A 66 23.46 -56.50 -25.60
N LEU A 67 22.61 -56.29 -26.61
CA LEU A 67 21.93 -55.01 -26.83
C LEU A 67 20.99 -54.65 -25.67
N ARG A 68 20.18 -55.60 -25.18
CA ARG A 68 19.31 -55.37 -24.00
C ARG A 68 20.11 -55.04 -22.74
N ALA A 69 21.21 -55.75 -22.49
CA ALA A 69 22.04 -55.48 -21.32
C ALA A 69 22.69 -54.08 -21.38
N ASN A 70 23.11 -53.65 -22.57
CA ASN A 70 23.64 -52.29 -22.77
C ASN A 70 22.57 -51.21 -22.61
N ASP A 71 21.36 -51.43 -23.14
CA ASP A 71 20.22 -50.51 -22.97
C ASP A 71 19.86 -50.36 -21.48
N GLU A 72 19.80 -51.45 -20.72
CA GLU A 72 19.54 -51.41 -19.27
C GLU A 72 20.63 -50.63 -18.50
N ILE A 73 21.90 -50.83 -18.85
CA ILE A 73 23.02 -50.09 -18.24
C ILE A 73 22.93 -48.59 -18.59
N GLU A 74 22.56 -48.25 -19.82
CA GLU A 74 22.42 -46.87 -20.26
C GLU A 74 21.24 -46.18 -19.58
N GLU A 75 20.10 -46.87 -19.41
CA GLU A 75 18.96 -46.37 -18.66
C GLU A 75 19.30 -46.14 -17.17
N ILE A 76 20.01 -47.08 -16.53
CA ILE A 76 20.47 -46.94 -15.15
C ILE A 76 21.42 -45.75 -15.02
N LYS A 77 22.35 -45.56 -15.97
CA LYS A 77 23.22 -44.38 -16.02
C LYS A 77 22.40 -43.10 -16.16
N LYS A 78 21.47 -43.01 -17.13
CA LYS A 78 20.58 -41.86 -17.33
C LYS A 78 19.74 -41.56 -16.09
N ARG A 79 19.26 -42.57 -15.36
CA ARG A 79 18.45 -42.41 -14.14
C ARG A 79 19.30 -41.92 -12.95
N ARG A 80 20.54 -42.40 -12.79
CA ARG A 80 21.50 -41.88 -11.80
C ARG A 80 21.91 -40.44 -12.10
N THR A 81 22.18 -40.11 -13.36
CA THR A 81 22.53 -38.75 -13.78
C THR A 81 21.39 -37.77 -13.52
N ARG A 82 20.14 -38.14 -13.87
CA ARG A 82 18.95 -37.33 -13.56
C ARG A 82 18.75 -37.10 -12.06
N LYS A 83 18.92 -38.13 -11.22
CA LYS A 83 18.86 -37.97 -9.75
C LYS A 83 19.94 -37.03 -9.22
N ARG A 84 21.18 -37.13 -9.72
CA ARG A 84 22.28 -36.23 -9.31
C ARG A 84 22.01 -34.78 -9.72
N ILE A 85 21.52 -34.55 -10.94
CA ILE A 85 21.15 -33.20 -11.42
C ILE A 85 20.03 -32.63 -10.55
N GLY A 86 18.99 -33.41 -10.25
CA GLY A 86 17.88 -32.97 -9.39
C GLY A 86 18.33 -32.58 -7.98
N ILE A 87 19.21 -33.38 -7.37
CA ILE A 87 19.79 -33.07 -6.05
C ILE A 87 20.66 -31.81 -6.10
N SER A 88 21.50 -31.66 -7.13
CA SER A 88 22.33 -30.46 -7.31
C SER A 88 21.50 -29.18 -7.49
N ILE A 89 20.41 -29.24 -8.25
CA ILE A 89 19.49 -28.09 -8.42
C ILE A 89 18.82 -27.75 -7.09
N CYS A 90 18.36 -28.75 -6.33
CA CYS A 90 17.75 -28.52 -5.02
C CYS A 90 18.73 -27.88 -4.03
N ILE A 91 19.99 -28.33 -4.00
CA ILE A 91 21.03 -27.75 -3.15
C ILE A 91 21.33 -26.30 -3.55
N LEU A 92 21.42 -26.01 -4.85
CA LEU A 92 21.61 -24.65 -5.36
C LEU A 92 20.46 -23.72 -4.96
N LEU A 93 19.22 -24.17 -5.13
CA LEU A 93 18.03 -23.40 -4.70
C LEU A 93 18.04 -23.14 -3.19
N PHE A 94 18.36 -24.15 -2.38
CA PHE A 94 18.48 -23.97 -0.93
C PHE A 94 19.60 -23.00 -0.55
N ALA A 95 20.76 -23.07 -1.22
CA ALA A 95 21.87 -22.15 -0.99
C ALA A 95 21.48 -20.71 -1.33
N VAL A 96 20.74 -20.47 -2.42
CA VAL A 96 20.23 -19.14 -2.79
C VAL A 96 19.22 -18.61 -1.77
N ILE A 97 18.34 -19.46 -1.24
CA ILE A 97 17.38 -19.07 -0.18
C ILE A 97 18.12 -18.70 1.10
N ILE A 98 19.07 -19.55 1.54
CA ILE A 98 19.87 -19.31 2.74
C ILE A 98 20.71 -18.03 2.59
N PHE A 99 21.34 -17.83 1.43
CA PHE A 99 22.13 -16.64 1.17
C PHE A 99 21.27 -15.37 1.24
N ASN A 100 20.10 -15.34 0.57
CA ASN A 100 19.16 -14.23 0.66
C ASN A 100 18.68 -13.98 2.10
N PHE A 101 18.46 -15.03 2.88
CA PHE A 101 18.04 -14.92 4.28
C PHE A 101 19.14 -14.35 5.17
N ILE A 102 20.38 -14.81 5.01
CA ILE A 102 21.57 -14.30 5.71
C ILE A 102 21.81 -12.83 5.35
N GLU A 103 21.72 -12.49 4.07
CA GLU A 103 21.86 -11.11 3.60
C GLU A 103 20.81 -10.19 4.23
N LYS A 104 19.55 -10.66 4.35
CA LYS A 104 18.47 -9.92 5.01
C LYS A 104 18.68 -9.74 6.52
N MET A 105 19.26 -10.75 7.19
CA MET A 105 19.56 -10.72 8.64
C MET A 105 20.77 -9.83 8.97
N ASN A 106 21.71 -9.66 8.04
CA ASN A 106 22.92 -8.85 8.24
C ASN A 106 22.73 -7.36 7.90
N ARG A 107 21.52 -6.95 7.48
CA ARG A 107 21.21 -5.54 7.22
C ARG A 107 21.32 -4.72 8.50
N PRO A 108 21.81 -3.47 8.45
CA PRO A 108 21.84 -2.59 9.63
C PRO A 108 20.44 -2.40 10.18
N LYS A 109 20.32 -2.40 11.51
CA LYS A 109 19.04 -2.16 12.17
C LYS A 109 18.80 -0.66 12.28
N VAL A 110 17.58 -0.24 11.97
CA VAL A 110 17.21 1.18 11.95
C VAL A 110 15.82 1.34 12.54
N ASP A 111 15.65 2.33 13.42
CA ASP A 111 14.35 2.87 13.76
C ASP A 111 13.98 3.98 12.75
N PRO A 112 13.07 3.70 11.79
CA PRO A 112 12.71 4.67 10.76
C PRO A 112 11.93 5.86 11.33
N PHE A 113 11.41 5.80 12.55
CA PHE A 113 10.58 6.86 13.14
C PHE A 113 11.29 7.73 14.17
N SER A 114 12.58 7.47 14.43
CA SER A 114 13.39 8.17 15.45
C SER A 114 13.53 9.68 15.21
N ASN A 115 13.57 10.12 13.95
CA ASN A 115 13.67 11.53 13.57
C ASN A 115 12.56 11.96 12.60
N VAL A 116 11.39 11.34 12.71
CA VAL A 116 10.20 11.72 11.95
C VAL A 116 9.44 12.79 12.70
N THR A 117 9.30 13.96 12.08
CA THR A 117 8.45 15.05 12.59
C THR A 117 7.22 15.17 11.70
N ILE A 118 6.04 15.30 12.32
CA ILE A 118 4.80 15.58 11.61
C ILE A 118 4.47 17.05 11.79
N GLU A 119 4.23 17.74 10.68
CA GLU A 119 3.74 19.10 10.67
C GLU A 119 2.36 19.12 10.03
N CYS A 120 1.36 19.52 10.81
CA CYS A 120 0.00 19.70 10.34
C CYS A 120 -0.29 21.19 10.15
N SER A 121 -1.09 21.50 9.13
CA SER A 121 -1.44 22.87 8.75
C SER A 121 -2.83 22.92 8.13
N GLY A 122 -3.44 24.12 8.15
CA GLY A 122 -4.80 24.32 7.68
C GLY A 122 -5.79 24.40 8.84
N ILE A 123 -7.06 24.18 8.53
CA ILE A 123 -8.18 24.34 9.45
C ILE A 123 -8.68 22.96 9.87
N ASP A 124 -9.12 22.82 11.11
CA ASP A 124 -9.79 21.65 11.65
C ASP A 124 -10.89 21.11 10.70
N GLY A 125 -10.90 19.80 10.46
CA GLY A 125 -11.73 19.12 9.45
C GLY A 125 -11.24 19.24 8.00
N LYS A 126 -10.29 20.15 7.70
CA LYS A 126 -9.68 20.37 6.37
C LYS A 126 -8.15 20.37 6.44
N GLY A 127 -7.59 19.86 7.52
CA GLY A 127 -6.16 19.88 7.80
C GLY A 127 -5.36 19.01 6.85
N LYS A 128 -4.10 19.37 6.63
CA LYS A 128 -3.11 18.60 5.89
C LYS A 128 -1.89 18.39 6.75
N CYS A 129 -1.45 17.14 6.84
CA CYS A 129 -0.25 16.77 7.57
C CYS A 129 0.84 16.34 6.60
N GLN A 130 2.05 16.82 6.85
CA GLN A 130 3.25 16.48 6.09
C GLN A 130 4.27 15.87 7.03
N MET A 131 4.98 14.87 6.52
CA MET A 131 6.07 14.22 7.23
C MET A 131 7.39 14.85 6.83
N LYS A 132 8.17 15.30 7.80
CA LYS A 132 9.57 15.71 7.63
C LYS A 132 10.50 14.66 8.21
N LEU A 133 11.52 14.33 7.43
CA LEU A 133 12.53 13.34 7.79
C LEU A 133 13.81 14.06 8.21
N GLY A 134 14.25 13.84 9.45
CA GLY A 134 15.58 14.24 9.92
C GLY A 134 16.63 13.14 9.70
N ASP A 135 17.88 13.48 10.04
CA ASP A 135 19.00 12.55 9.96
C ASP A 135 18.82 11.40 10.96
N THR A 136 18.56 10.21 10.44
CA THR A 136 18.43 8.98 11.22
C THR A 136 19.74 8.20 11.20
N LYS A 137 20.06 7.50 12.30
CA LYS A 137 21.25 6.64 12.40
C LYS A 137 20.87 5.17 12.55
N ASP A 138 21.72 4.28 12.04
CA ASP A 138 21.60 2.84 12.24
C ASP A 138 22.17 2.42 13.62
N ASP A 139 22.03 1.13 13.94
CA ASP A 139 22.56 0.48 15.14
C ASP A 139 24.09 0.57 15.29
N LYS A 140 24.79 1.00 14.25
CA LYS A 140 26.25 1.23 14.21
C LYS A 140 26.60 2.72 14.22
N GLY A 141 25.60 3.60 14.41
CA GLY A 141 25.78 5.05 14.49
C GLY A 141 26.02 5.74 13.14
N LYS A 142 25.84 5.07 12.01
CA LYS A 142 26.00 5.65 10.66
C LYS A 142 24.72 6.31 10.20
N ILE A 143 24.85 7.43 9.50
CA ILE A 143 23.70 8.14 8.91
C ILE A 143 23.04 7.22 7.86
N VAL A 144 21.74 7.04 8.01
CA VAL A 144 20.87 6.25 7.15
C VAL A 144 20.46 7.09 5.96
N ASN A 145 20.51 6.51 4.76
CA ASN A 145 19.90 7.14 3.59
C ASN A 145 18.38 6.91 3.64
N THR A 146 17.65 7.92 4.11
CA THR A 146 16.19 7.86 4.28
C THR A 146 15.43 7.67 2.95
N GLY A 147 16.03 8.00 1.80
CA GLY A 147 15.47 7.70 0.48
C GLY A 147 15.45 6.21 0.12
N LYS A 148 16.09 5.35 0.93
CA LYS A 148 16.01 3.87 0.84
C LYS A 148 14.96 3.27 1.77
N ILE A 149 14.19 4.11 2.47
CA ILE A 149 13.04 3.72 3.27
C ILE A 149 11.81 4.34 2.61
N LYS A 150 10.89 3.49 2.16
CA LYS A 150 9.62 3.92 1.58
C LYS A 150 8.63 4.17 2.71
N TYR A 151 8.18 5.41 2.84
CA TYR A 151 7.14 5.80 3.79
C TYR A 151 5.80 5.94 3.09
N GLN A 152 4.73 5.55 3.77
CA GLN A 152 3.36 5.74 3.32
C GLN A 152 2.50 6.22 4.48
N ILE A 153 1.74 7.29 4.25
CA ILE A 153 0.81 7.86 5.23
C ILE A 153 -0.60 7.36 4.88
N SER A 154 -1.36 6.87 5.85
CA SER A 154 -2.68 6.27 5.63
C SER A 154 -3.72 7.26 5.09
N LYS A 155 -3.60 8.55 5.42
CA LYS A 155 -4.46 9.66 5.00
C LYS A 155 -3.59 10.93 4.91
N THR A 156 -3.86 11.84 3.98
CA THR A 156 -3.02 13.03 3.76
C THR A 156 -3.76 14.36 3.92
N ASP A 157 -5.09 14.33 3.96
CA ASP A 157 -5.97 15.49 3.99
C ASP A 157 -7.21 15.22 4.85
N GLU A 158 -8.05 16.26 5.02
CA GLU A 158 -9.28 16.22 5.83
C GLU A 158 -9.03 15.78 7.27
N PHE A 159 -7.91 16.23 7.83
CA PHE A 159 -7.60 15.98 9.24
C PHE A 159 -8.30 16.98 10.16
N SER A 160 -8.70 16.47 11.32
CA SER A 160 -9.15 17.25 12.46
C SER A 160 -8.12 17.17 13.60
N ASN A 161 -8.11 18.14 14.51
CA ASN A 161 -7.32 18.02 15.74
C ASN A 161 -7.75 16.75 16.49
N ASP A 162 -6.79 16.07 17.12
CA ASP A 162 -6.95 14.77 17.80
C ASP A 162 -7.23 13.55 16.90
N ASP A 163 -7.38 13.74 15.57
CA ASP A 163 -7.37 12.61 14.64
C ASP A 163 -6.06 11.83 14.75
N THR A 164 -6.12 10.54 14.45
CA THR A 164 -4.94 9.68 14.39
C THR A 164 -4.73 9.14 12.99
N PHE A 165 -3.47 9.03 12.58
CA PHE A 165 -3.10 8.39 11.34
C PHE A 165 -1.84 7.54 11.50
N THR A 166 -1.68 6.57 10.62
CA THR A 166 -0.56 5.64 10.67
C THR A 166 0.42 5.96 9.55
N VAL A 167 1.70 6.03 9.88
CA VAL A 167 2.78 6.05 8.91
C VAL A 167 3.42 4.67 8.90
N THR A 168 3.47 4.04 7.73
CA THR A 168 4.15 2.76 7.53
C THR A 168 5.48 2.96 6.81
N ALA A 169 6.48 2.16 7.18
CA ALA A 169 7.82 2.20 6.61
C ALA A 169 8.23 0.81 6.06
N GLU A 170 8.81 0.79 4.87
CA GLU A 170 9.34 -0.42 4.22
C GLU A 170 10.76 -0.17 3.71
N SER A 171 11.64 -1.16 3.83
CA SER A 171 13.00 -1.07 3.28
C SER A 171 13.54 -2.43 2.85
N ASP A 172 14.16 -2.46 1.68
CA ASP A 172 14.97 -3.58 1.20
C ASP A 172 16.45 -3.43 1.55
N THR A 173 16.87 -2.31 2.14
CA THR A 173 18.27 -2.05 2.51
C THR A 173 18.51 -2.22 4.00
N TYR A 174 17.55 -1.82 4.84
CA TYR A 174 17.67 -1.81 6.28
C TYR A 174 16.74 -2.83 6.94
N GLN A 175 17.12 -3.32 8.12
CA GLN A 175 16.23 -4.08 8.99
C GLN A 175 15.50 -3.09 9.91
N LEU A 176 14.24 -2.78 9.59
CA LEU A 176 13.45 -1.84 10.38
C LEU A 176 13.04 -2.45 11.72
N THR A 177 13.29 -1.75 12.83
CA THR A 177 12.89 -2.18 14.18
C THR A 177 11.39 -2.01 14.40
N GLU A 178 10.80 -1.00 13.78
CA GLU A 178 9.37 -0.72 13.76
C GLU A 178 8.94 -0.47 12.31
N LYS A 179 7.76 -0.96 11.93
CA LYS A 179 7.24 -0.86 10.55
C LYS A 179 6.07 0.11 10.41
N SER A 180 5.47 0.50 11.53
CA SER A 180 4.31 1.39 11.54
C SER A 180 4.28 2.15 12.85
N LYS A 181 3.98 3.44 12.80
CA LYS A 181 3.79 4.28 13.98
C LYS A 181 2.53 5.13 13.83
N VAL A 182 1.80 5.29 14.93
CA VAL A 182 0.60 6.13 15.00
C VAL A 182 1.01 7.53 15.45
N TYR A 183 0.47 8.53 14.76
CA TYR A 183 0.64 9.95 15.08
C TYR A 183 -0.73 10.58 15.35
N THR A 184 -0.76 11.51 16.28
CA THR A 184 -1.95 12.33 16.59
C THR A 184 -1.78 13.70 15.94
N VAL A 185 -2.83 14.15 15.26
CA VAL A 185 -2.89 15.47 14.64
C VAL A 185 -3.03 16.53 15.73
N SER A 186 -2.22 17.58 15.63
CA SER A 186 -2.32 18.74 16.52
C SER A 186 -1.87 20.00 15.79
N GLY A 187 -2.34 21.16 16.26
CA GLY A 187 -1.92 22.46 15.75
C GLY A 187 -2.65 22.93 14.49
N LEU A 188 -3.79 22.32 14.13
CA LEU A 188 -4.69 22.90 13.13
C LEU A 188 -5.40 24.12 13.71
N ASP A 189 -5.64 25.13 12.87
CA ASP A 189 -6.44 26.31 13.22
C ASP A 189 -7.91 25.86 13.41
N GLU A 190 -8.62 26.42 14.40
CA GLU A 190 -10.02 26.06 14.69
C GLU A 190 -10.94 27.23 14.35
N TYR A 191 -12.13 26.98 13.81
CA TYR A 191 -13.11 28.06 13.68
C TYR A 191 -13.55 28.53 15.07
N LEU A 192 -13.62 29.85 15.27
CA LEU A 192 -14.13 30.44 16.51
C LEU A 192 -15.58 30.00 16.71
N LYS A 193 -15.90 29.29 17.81
CA LYS A 193 -17.27 28.79 18.06
C LYS A 193 -18.05 29.72 18.97
N ASN A 194 -17.42 30.24 20.02
CA ASN A 194 -18.07 31.08 21.01
C ASN A 194 -17.25 32.34 21.33
N VAL A 195 -17.93 33.44 21.69
CA VAL A 195 -17.28 34.66 22.19
C VAL A 195 -16.43 34.39 23.44
N ASP A 196 -16.80 33.43 24.28
CA ASP A 196 -16.05 33.08 25.50
C ASP A 196 -14.65 32.51 25.21
N GLU A 197 -14.36 32.13 23.96
CA GLU A 197 -13.03 31.70 23.51
C GLU A 197 -12.11 32.88 23.16
N LEU A 198 -12.65 34.10 23.09
CA LEU A 198 -11.89 35.32 22.81
C LEU A 198 -11.32 35.90 24.10
N SER A 199 -10.02 36.23 24.07
CA SER A 199 -9.42 37.13 25.05
C SER A 199 -9.93 38.56 24.85
N GLN A 200 -9.79 39.40 25.88
CA GLN A 200 -10.12 40.82 25.78
C GLN A 200 -9.31 41.51 24.66
N ASP A 201 -8.03 41.17 24.50
CA ASP A 201 -7.19 41.73 23.43
C ASP A 201 -7.75 41.41 22.02
N ASN A 202 -8.28 40.20 21.82
CA ASN A 202 -8.89 39.81 20.56
C ASN A 202 -10.24 40.52 20.33
N ILE A 203 -11.03 40.73 21.40
CA ILE A 203 -12.26 41.53 21.34
C ILE A 203 -11.93 42.97 20.95
N ASP A 204 -10.95 43.59 21.63
CA ASP A 204 -10.53 44.96 21.41
C ASP A 204 -9.97 45.15 19.98
N LEU A 205 -9.29 44.14 19.43
CA LEU A 205 -8.85 44.12 18.04
C LEU A 205 -10.03 44.19 17.07
N PHE A 206 -11.04 43.31 17.20
CA PHE A 206 -12.23 43.34 16.34
C PHE A 206 -12.97 44.67 16.45
N VAL A 207 -13.09 45.21 17.66
CA VAL A 207 -13.72 46.51 17.92
C VAL A 207 -12.97 47.64 17.22
N SER A 208 -11.65 47.70 17.41
CA SER A 208 -10.79 48.72 16.79
C SER A 208 -10.89 48.69 15.27
N GLU A 209 -10.79 47.50 14.66
CA GLU A 209 -10.92 47.33 13.21
C GLU A 209 -12.32 47.70 12.69
N ALA A 210 -13.36 47.32 13.43
CA ALA A 210 -14.73 47.64 13.05
C ALA A 210 -14.99 49.14 13.07
N LEU A 211 -14.46 49.87 14.05
CA LEU A 211 -14.60 51.32 14.17
C LEU A 211 -13.75 52.05 13.12
N ALA A 212 -12.54 51.56 12.81
CA ALA A 212 -11.67 52.14 11.78
C ALA A 212 -12.28 52.09 10.37
N LYS A 213 -13.15 51.10 10.09
CA LYS A 213 -13.86 50.95 8.80
C LYS A 213 -15.03 51.92 8.58
N GLN A 214 -15.33 52.78 9.55
CA GLN A 214 -16.49 53.70 9.50
C GLN A 214 -16.11 55.20 9.23
N PRO A 215 -15.10 55.58 8.42
CA PRO A 215 -14.61 56.96 8.37
C PRO A 215 -15.53 57.95 7.64
N ASP A 216 -16.39 57.49 6.73
CA ASP A 216 -17.29 58.38 5.99
C ASP A 216 -18.56 58.75 6.77
N VAL A 217 -19.00 57.87 7.67
CA VAL A 217 -20.14 58.14 8.54
C VAL A 217 -19.75 59.11 9.65
N THR A 218 -18.52 59.07 10.16
CA THR A 218 -18.09 59.96 11.24
C THR A 218 -17.84 61.42 10.84
N LYS A 219 -18.05 61.80 9.57
CA LYS A 219 -17.89 63.18 9.09
C LYS A 219 -19.05 64.08 9.50
N ASN A 220 -18.79 65.36 9.74
CA ASN A 220 -19.84 66.37 9.91
C ASN A 220 -20.33 66.87 8.54
N SER A 221 -21.63 67.14 8.42
CA SER A 221 -22.21 67.73 7.20
C SER A 221 -23.24 68.81 7.54
N SER A 222 -23.59 69.62 6.55
CA SER A 222 -24.72 70.55 6.71
C SER A 222 -25.97 69.78 7.11
N GLY A 223 -26.57 70.17 8.24
CA GLY A 223 -27.78 69.57 8.78
C GLY A 223 -27.60 68.33 9.68
N ALA A 224 -26.40 67.78 9.83
CA ALA A 224 -26.13 66.70 10.79
C ALA A 224 -24.70 66.78 11.38
N THR A 225 -24.62 66.85 12.71
CA THR A 225 -23.38 66.82 13.46
C THR A 225 -23.17 65.42 14.04
N PHE A 226 -22.06 64.77 13.69
CA PHE A 226 -21.61 63.53 14.31
C PHE A 226 -21.16 63.81 15.75
N ASN A 227 -21.67 63.01 16.69
CA ASN A 227 -21.38 63.14 18.10
C ASN A 227 -20.39 62.08 18.58
N SER A 228 -20.67 60.80 18.28
CA SER A 228 -19.86 59.68 18.76
C SER A 228 -20.14 58.40 17.97
N ILE A 229 -19.17 57.49 18.02
CA ILE A 229 -19.33 56.10 17.65
C ILE A 229 -18.74 55.25 18.78
N LYS A 230 -19.45 54.19 19.16
CA LYS A 230 -18.97 53.23 20.17
C LYS A 230 -19.44 51.83 19.80
N ALA A 231 -18.59 50.83 19.99
CA ALA A 231 -19.01 49.45 19.89
C ALA A 231 -19.94 49.10 21.05
N LYS A 232 -20.96 48.29 20.77
CA LYS A 232 -22.01 47.92 21.72
C LYS A 232 -22.08 46.42 21.93
N LYS A 233 -21.89 45.66 20.86
CA LYS A 233 -22.04 44.21 20.90
C LYS A 233 -21.09 43.54 19.94
N LEU A 234 -20.55 42.39 20.36
CA LEU A 234 -19.86 41.45 19.50
C LEU A 234 -20.67 40.16 19.45
N ILE A 235 -20.89 39.65 18.25
CA ILE A 235 -21.66 38.44 18.00
C ILE A 235 -20.78 37.48 17.22
N VAL A 236 -20.68 36.24 17.67
CA VAL A 236 -20.11 35.13 16.94
C VAL A 236 -21.25 34.29 16.39
N MET A 237 -21.26 34.13 15.07
CA MET A 237 -22.09 33.17 14.36
C MET A 237 -21.18 32.08 13.84
N SER A 238 -21.29 30.85 14.35
CA SER A 238 -20.37 29.77 14.01
C SER A 238 -21.08 28.51 13.52
N SER A 239 -20.43 27.76 12.66
CA SER A 239 -20.85 26.47 12.13
C SER A 239 -19.60 25.62 11.92
N ASP A 240 -19.77 24.32 11.69
CA ASP A 240 -18.66 23.37 11.53
C ASP A 240 -17.56 23.80 10.54
N GLN A 241 -17.91 24.62 9.53
CA GLN A 241 -16.97 25.02 8.47
C GLN A 241 -16.90 26.53 8.22
N ASN A 242 -17.49 27.35 9.08
CA ASN A 242 -17.47 28.81 8.92
C ASN A 242 -17.75 29.49 10.26
N SER A 243 -17.03 30.56 10.54
CA SER A 243 -17.31 31.45 11.65
C SER A 243 -17.30 32.89 11.16
N THR A 244 -18.33 33.65 11.53
CA THR A 244 -18.46 35.07 11.24
C THR A 244 -18.65 35.85 12.52
N VAL A 245 -17.78 36.83 12.75
CA VAL A 245 -17.90 37.78 13.86
C VAL A 245 -18.57 39.04 13.36
N TYR A 246 -19.57 39.54 14.09
CA TYR A 246 -20.19 40.82 13.86
C TYR A 246 -19.90 41.76 15.03
N VAL A 247 -19.41 42.96 14.72
CA VAL A 247 -19.30 44.05 15.69
C VAL A 247 -20.38 45.07 15.37
N ILE A 248 -21.29 45.27 16.32
CA ILE A 248 -22.36 46.26 16.26
C ILE A 248 -21.91 47.51 16.99
N SER A 249 -21.91 48.63 16.29
CA SER A 249 -21.53 49.95 16.81
C SER A 249 -22.70 50.92 16.75
N GLU A 250 -22.94 51.64 17.83
CA GLU A 250 -23.90 52.73 17.90
C GLU A 250 -23.22 54.02 17.42
N ILE A 251 -23.86 54.69 16.47
CA ILE A 251 -23.45 55.99 15.97
C ILE A 251 -24.52 57.03 16.29
N ASN A 252 -24.09 58.17 16.85
CA ASN A 252 -24.98 59.22 17.33
C ASN A 252 -24.77 60.52 16.54
N TYR A 253 -25.87 61.17 16.16
CA TYR A 253 -25.88 62.46 15.50
C TYR A 253 -26.87 63.43 16.12
N THR A 254 -26.60 64.72 15.96
CA THR A 254 -27.55 65.81 16.18
C THR A 254 -27.97 66.37 14.83
N LEU A 255 -29.26 66.36 14.54
CA LEU A 255 -29.85 66.92 13.34
C LEU A 255 -29.97 68.45 13.42
N GLN A 256 -30.27 69.10 12.28
CA GLN A 256 -30.36 70.56 12.17
C GLN A 256 -31.39 71.19 13.11
N ASP A 257 -32.47 70.47 13.39
CA ASP A 257 -33.55 70.88 14.30
C ASP A 257 -33.20 70.66 15.78
N GLY A 258 -32.00 70.14 16.08
CA GLY A 258 -31.54 69.80 17.42
C GLY A 258 -31.90 68.39 17.87
N THR A 259 -32.59 67.59 17.05
CA THR A 259 -32.98 66.22 17.39
C THR A 259 -31.76 65.31 17.43
N ASN A 260 -31.59 64.57 18.53
CA ASN A 260 -30.58 63.52 18.63
C ASN A 260 -31.10 62.21 18.06
N VAL A 261 -30.35 61.61 17.15
CA VAL A 261 -30.66 60.32 16.53
C VAL A 261 -29.51 59.34 16.69
N SER A 262 -29.85 58.08 16.88
CA SER A 262 -28.91 56.97 17.00
C SER A 262 -29.20 55.95 15.91
N TYR A 263 -28.14 55.47 15.27
CA TYR A 263 -28.20 54.38 14.30
C TYR A 263 -27.16 53.32 14.65
N TYR A 264 -27.28 52.15 14.05
CA TYR A 264 -26.43 51.01 14.36
C TYR A 264 -25.71 50.52 13.11
N LEU A 265 -24.39 50.43 13.18
CA LEU A 265 -23.54 49.92 12.12
C LEU A 265 -23.15 48.50 12.49
N SER A 266 -23.15 47.60 11.51
CA SER A 266 -22.65 46.25 11.69
C SER A 266 -21.47 46.03 10.78
N THR A 267 -20.31 45.69 11.33
CA THR A 267 -19.15 45.22 10.58
C THR A 267 -19.03 43.72 10.77
N TYR A 268 -18.93 42.95 9.69
CA TYR A 268 -18.69 41.51 9.77
C TYR A 268 -17.23 41.17 9.45
N PHE A 269 -16.76 40.05 10.00
CA PHE A 269 -15.46 39.42 9.73
C PHE A 269 -15.73 37.95 9.44
N LYS A 270 -15.45 37.48 8.21
CA LYS A 270 -15.73 36.10 7.78
C LYS A 270 -14.53 35.17 8.02
N ASN A 271 -14.81 33.87 8.13
CA ASN A 271 -13.82 32.82 8.31
C ASN A 271 -12.88 33.10 9.48
N VAL A 272 -13.46 33.45 10.63
CA VAL A 272 -12.69 33.73 11.85
C VAL A 272 -12.17 32.43 12.43
N VAL A 273 -10.85 32.33 12.55
CA VAL A 273 -10.17 31.16 13.10
C VAL A 273 -9.30 31.55 14.29
N LEU A 274 -9.27 30.65 15.26
CA LEU A 274 -8.39 30.63 16.41
C LEU A 274 -7.11 29.86 16.04
N ARG A 275 -5.99 30.56 16.12
CA ARG A 275 -4.66 29.99 15.95
C ARG A 275 -3.99 29.85 17.30
N LYS A 276 -3.65 28.62 17.66
CA LYS A 276 -2.88 28.35 18.88
C LYS A 276 -1.39 28.50 18.59
N ASN A 277 -0.71 29.38 19.31
CA ASN A 277 0.74 29.50 19.23
C ASN A 277 1.43 28.42 20.09
N SER A 278 2.77 28.36 20.03
CA SER A 278 3.57 27.38 20.78
C SER A 278 3.55 27.60 22.31
N SER A 279 3.16 28.78 22.79
CA SER A 279 2.90 29.04 24.22
C SER A 279 1.48 28.66 24.67
N GLY A 280 0.63 28.22 23.74
CA GLY A 280 -0.75 27.81 24.02
C GLY A 280 -1.75 28.97 24.05
N GLU A 281 -1.33 30.19 23.72
CA GLU A 281 -2.20 31.35 23.58
C GLU A 281 -2.87 31.35 22.21
N TYR A 282 -4.11 31.83 22.16
CA TYR A 282 -4.89 31.93 20.95
C TYR A 282 -4.81 33.34 20.34
N SER A 283 -4.38 33.42 19.09
CA SER A 283 -4.56 34.61 18.26
C SER A 283 -5.70 34.40 17.26
N VAL A 284 -6.30 35.49 16.81
CA VAL A 284 -7.36 35.47 15.80
C VAL A 284 -6.82 35.81 14.41
N ALA A 285 -7.34 35.13 13.41
CA ALA A 285 -7.21 35.53 12.02
C ALA A 285 -8.58 35.50 11.34
N HIS A 286 -8.81 36.39 10.38
CA HIS A 286 -10.05 36.42 9.61
C HIS A 286 -9.78 36.70 8.14
N GLY A 287 -10.75 36.35 7.29
CA GLY A 287 -10.75 36.69 5.89
C GLY A 287 -11.34 38.07 5.63
N GLU A 288 -12.35 38.12 4.77
CA GLU A 288 -13.04 39.35 4.37
C GLU A 288 -13.73 40.06 5.55
N SER A 289 -13.67 41.40 5.54
CA SER A 289 -14.44 42.23 6.47
C SER A 289 -15.08 43.45 5.81
N MET A 290 -16.39 43.63 5.99
CA MET A 290 -17.17 44.73 5.41
C MET A 290 -18.28 45.21 6.35
N TYR A 291 -18.77 46.43 6.14
CA TYR A 291 -20.00 46.91 6.77
C TYR A 291 -21.24 46.34 6.07
N THR A 292 -22.32 46.14 6.81
CA THR A 292 -23.60 45.61 6.30
C THR A 292 -24.78 46.37 6.90
N GLY A 293 -25.91 46.38 6.19
CA GLY A 293 -27.14 47.04 6.59
C GLY A 293 -27.91 47.62 5.43
N ASN A 294 -28.92 48.41 5.78
CA ASN A 294 -29.77 49.12 4.85
C ASN A 294 -29.20 50.50 4.57
N MET A 295 -29.52 51.05 3.40
CA MET A 295 -29.22 52.44 3.10
C MET A 295 -30.11 53.35 3.96
N ILE A 296 -29.48 54.07 4.89
CA ILE A 296 -30.12 55.05 5.78
C ILE A 296 -29.85 56.44 5.24
N ASN A 297 -30.91 57.21 5.02
CA ASN A 297 -30.79 58.65 4.77
C ASN A 297 -30.60 59.36 6.11
N LEU A 298 -29.45 60.01 6.29
CA LEU A 298 -29.20 60.84 7.46
C LEU A 298 -29.83 62.22 7.28
N VAL A 299 -29.41 62.94 6.24
CA VAL A 299 -29.92 64.27 5.86
C VAL A 299 -29.68 64.51 4.36
N GLY A 300 -30.68 65.09 3.69
CA GLY A 300 -30.57 65.46 2.26
C GLY A 300 -30.14 64.28 1.38
N SER A 301 -28.97 64.42 0.74
CA SER A 301 -28.36 63.40 -0.12
C SER A 301 -27.29 62.55 0.58
N ARG A 302 -27.20 62.62 1.91
CA ARG A 302 -26.20 61.87 2.68
C ARG A 302 -26.79 60.55 3.17
N PHE A 303 -26.23 59.47 2.66
CA PHE A 303 -26.63 58.11 3.01
C PHE A 303 -25.48 57.34 3.63
N PHE A 304 -25.80 56.40 4.50
CA PHE A 304 -24.85 55.39 4.97
C PHE A 304 -25.53 54.04 5.16
N THR A 305 -24.74 52.99 5.30
CA THR A 305 -25.24 51.62 5.47
C THR A 305 -25.33 51.27 6.95
N GLY A 306 -26.51 50.92 7.45
CA GLY A 306 -26.73 50.55 8.85
C GLY A 306 -28.16 50.11 9.17
N TYR A 307 -28.51 50.17 10.44
CA TYR A 307 -29.79 49.76 11.00
C TYR A 307 -30.38 50.83 11.91
N ALA A 308 -31.72 50.86 12.00
CA ALA A 308 -32.45 51.81 12.84
C ALA A 308 -32.45 51.45 14.33
N SER A 309 -32.16 50.19 14.68
CA SER A 309 -32.06 49.73 16.07
C SER A 309 -30.98 48.66 16.23
N GLN A 310 -30.54 48.44 17.47
CA GLN A 310 -29.61 47.38 17.81
C GLN A 310 -30.24 46.01 17.49
N GLU A 311 -31.51 45.81 17.84
CA GLU A 311 -32.24 44.56 17.62
C GLU A 311 -32.33 44.21 16.14
N ALA A 312 -32.48 45.21 15.26
CA ALA A 312 -32.49 45.01 13.82
C ALA A 312 -31.13 44.55 13.29
N ALA A 313 -30.03 45.13 13.79
CA ALA A 313 -28.68 44.71 13.45
C ALA A 313 -28.38 43.28 13.95
N GLU A 314 -28.81 42.95 15.18
CA GLU A 314 -28.68 41.61 15.74
C GLU A 314 -29.49 40.57 14.96
N SER A 315 -30.73 40.90 14.62
CA SER A 315 -31.58 40.03 13.82
C SER A 315 -30.98 39.79 12.43
N ALA A 316 -30.42 40.82 11.80
CA ALA A 316 -29.78 40.68 10.50
C ALA A 316 -28.52 39.80 10.55
N ALA A 317 -27.72 39.89 11.62
CA ALA A 317 -26.58 39.00 11.84
C ALA A 317 -27.02 37.52 11.90
N ARG A 318 -28.16 37.25 12.54
CA ARG A 318 -28.72 35.88 12.67
C ARG A 318 -29.31 35.33 11.36
N THR A 319 -29.84 36.18 10.47
CA THR A 319 -30.48 35.74 9.22
C THR A 319 -29.53 35.53 8.05
N ASN A 320 -28.30 36.06 8.11
CA ASN A 320 -27.37 36.08 6.98
C ASN A 320 -26.54 34.78 6.81
N LEU A 321 -26.79 33.72 7.59
CA LEU A 321 -26.06 32.45 7.55
C LEU A 321 -27.00 31.23 7.57
N THR A 322 -26.43 30.06 7.23
CA THR A 322 -27.08 28.74 7.18
C THR A 322 -27.83 28.42 8.47
N GLN A 323 -28.93 27.67 8.33
CA GLN A 323 -29.95 27.38 9.36
C GLN A 323 -29.40 26.73 10.66
N ASP A 324 -28.16 26.25 10.63
CA ASP A 324 -27.50 25.47 11.69
C ASP A 324 -26.34 26.21 12.39
N ALA A 325 -26.25 27.54 12.24
CA ALA A 325 -25.20 28.32 12.90
C ALA A 325 -25.52 28.59 14.38
N ASP A 326 -24.58 28.24 15.26
CA ASP A 326 -24.60 28.62 16.67
C ASP A 326 -24.44 30.12 16.84
N TYR A 327 -25.15 30.67 17.82
CA TYR A 327 -25.13 32.08 18.19
C TYR A 327 -24.49 32.25 19.56
N SER A 328 -23.46 33.07 19.64
CA SER A 328 -22.90 33.59 20.89
C SER A 328 -22.72 35.11 20.79
N ALA A 329 -22.89 35.84 21.89
CA ALA A 329 -22.73 37.29 21.90
C ALA A 329 -22.30 37.81 23.26
N ILE A 330 -21.57 38.93 23.26
CA ILE A 330 -21.22 39.71 24.44
C ILE A 330 -21.52 41.18 24.21
N ASP A 331 -21.98 41.85 25.27
CA ASP A 331 -22.07 43.31 25.28
C ASP A 331 -20.70 43.91 25.61
N ILE A 332 -20.29 44.89 24.82
CA ILE A 332 -19.03 45.60 24.96
C ILE A 332 -19.23 46.74 25.97
N LYS A 333 -18.37 46.78 27.00
CA LYS A 333 -18.48 47.73 28.11
C LYS A 333 -17.86 49.09 27.82
#